data_AF-A0A354DFY3-F1
#
_entry.id   AF-A0A354DFY3-F1
#
_cell.length_a   1.000
_cell.length_b   1.000
_cell.length_c   1.000
_cell.angle_alpha   90.00
_cell.angle_beta   90.00
_cell.angle_gamma   90.00
#
_symmetry.space_group_name_H-M   'P 1'
#
loop_
_entity.id
_entity.type
_entity.pdbx_description
1 polymer ?
#
loop_
_entity_poly.entity_id
_entity_poly.type
_entity_poly.pdbx_seq_one_letter_code
_entity_poly.pdbx_strand_id
1 'polypeptide(L)'
;MGTVEELYHFQGSDRTVRDYVSKRREELLNEADQAALPLESIPGTAQVDFGEAPFIYEGDEIELPFLVVSFPNSNGFLFSGLSFSDRECFLEGLKGCFIT
;
A
#
# COMPACT_ATOMS: atom_id res chain seq x y z
N MET A 1 -16.67 -22.20 -15.33
CA MET A 1 -15.19 -22.19 -15.32
C MET A 1 -14.78 -23.66 -15.43
N GLY A 2 -14.08 -24.06 -16.50
CA GLY A 2 -13.67 -25.45 -16.72
C GLY A 2 -12.57 -25.89 -15.76
N THR A 3 -12.40 -27.20 -15.56
CA THR A 3 -11.33 -27.75 -14.70
C THR A 3 -9.97 -27.72 -15.40
N VAL A 4 -8.88 -27.91 -14.64
CA VAL A 4 -7.52 -27.85 -15.21
C VAL A 4 -7.28 -29.00 -16.21
N GLU A 5 -7.96 -30.14 -16.06
CA GLU A 5 -7.90 -31.24 -17.03
C GLU A 5 -8.51 -30.85 -18.38
N GLU A 6 -9.63 -30.13 -18.36
CA GLU A 6 -10.36 -29.72 -19.58
C GLU A 6 -9.64 -28.60 -20.33
N LEU A 7 -9.06 -27.64 -19.61
CA LEU A 7 -8.45 -26.45 -20.21
C LEU A 7 -7.00 -26.68 -20.66
N TYR A 8 -6.28 -27.61 -20.02
CA TYR A 8 -4.84 -27.79 -20.22
C TYR A 8 -4.43 -29.23 -20.56
N HIS A 9 -5.39 -30.12 -20.80
CA HIS A 9 -5.14 -31.55 -21.05
C HIS A 9 -4.27 -32.21 -19.96
N PHE A 10 -4.43 -31.73 -18.73
CA PHE A 10 -3.66 -32.22 -17.61
C PHE A 10 -4.06 -33.66 -17.29
N GLN A 11 -3.08 -34.56 -17.23
CA GLN A 11 -3.33 -35.99 -17.00
C GLN A 11 -3.52 -36.35 -15.52
N GLY A 12 -3.21 -35.43 -14.61
CA GLY A 12 -3.46 -35.60 -13.18
C GLY A 12 -4.82 -35.06 -12.77
N SER A 13 -5.15 -35.19 -11.48
CA SER A 13 -6.39 -34.63 -10.94
C SER A 13 -6.25 -33.16 -10.61
N ASP A 14 -7.30 -32.39 -10.90
CA ASP A 14 -7.51 -31.00 -10.51
C ASP A 14 -7.42 -30.81 -8.99
N ARG A 15 -7.80 -31.83 -8.21
CA ARG A 15 -7.56 -31.86 -6.76
C ARG A 15 -6.08 -31.75 -6.43
N THR A 16 -5.22 -32.47 -7.14
CA THR A 16 -3.76 -32.44 -6.93
C THR A 16 -3.19 -31.05 -7.22
N VAL A 17 -3.69 -30.39 -8.27
CA VAL A 17 -3.28 -29.02 -8.62
C VAL A 17 -3.72 -28.04 -7.53
N ARG A 18 -4.97 -28.13 -7.06
CA ARG A 18 -5.48 -27.27 -5.99
C ARG A 18 -4.71 -27.46 -4.68
N ASP A 19 -4.42 -28.70 -4.30
CA ASP A 19 -3.62 -29.01 -3.11
C ASP A 19 -2.20 -28.45 -3.23
N TYR A 20 -1.57 -28.56 -4.41
CA TYR A 20 -0.25 -27.97 -4.66
C TYR A 20 -0.27 -26.44 -4.59
N VAL A 21 -1.23 -25.79 -5.25
CA VAL A 21 -1.35 -24.31 -5.25
C VAL A 21 -1.60 -23.77 -3.85
N SER A 22 -2.42 -24.46 -3.04
CA SER A 22 -2.66 -24.08 -1.66
C SER A 22 -1.37 -24.11 -0.83
N LYS A 23 -0.63 -25.22 -0.89
CA LYS A 23 0.66 -25.36 -0.19
C LYS A 23 1.68 -24.33 -0.66
N ARG A 24 1.78 -24.13 -1.99
CA ARG A 24 2.73 -23.19 -2.56
C ARG A 24 2.42 -21.74 -2.19
N ARG A 25 1.13 -21.37 -2.09
CA ARG A 25 0.72 -20.05 -1.59
C ARG A 25 1.14 -19.83 -0.14
N GLU A 26 0.95 -20.83 0.72
CA GLU A 26 1.34 -20.74 2.13
C GLU A 26 2.87 -20.63 2.29
N GLU A 27 3.64 -21.42 1.55
CA GLU A 27 5.11 -21.32 1.51
C GLU A 27 5.58 -19.93 1.07
N LEU A 28 5.01 -19.39 -0.03
CA LEU A 28 5.36 -18.08 -0.56
C LEU A 28 4.96 -16.93 0.38
N LEU A 29 3.83 -17.05 1.09
CA LEU A 29 3.42 -16.08 2.12
C LEU A 29 4.42 -16.08 3.29
N ASN A 30 4.85 -17.26 3.75
CA ASN A 30 5.84 -17.38 4.82
C ASN A 30 7.23 -16.86 4.40
N GLU A 31 7.61 -17.00 3.12
CA GLU A 31 8.82 -16.36 2.56
C GLU A 31 8.68 -14.83 2.50
N ALA A 32 7.48 -14.32 2.18
CA ALA A 32 7.20 -12.88 2.15
C ALA A 32 7.22 -12.25 3.56
N ASP A 33 6.76 -12.96 4.58
CA ASP A 33 6.86 -12.51 5.98
C ASP A 33 8.31 -12.37 6.45
N GLN A 34 9.26 -13.14 5.89
CA GLN A 34 10.70 -12.96 6.15
C GLN A 34 11.29 -11.74 5.42
N ALA A 35 10.61 -11.21 4.40
CA ALA A 35 11.02 -10.03 3.65
C ALA A 35 10.49 -8.71 4.26
N ALA A 36 9.52 -8.78 5.17
CA ALA A 36 9.00 -7.62 5.86
C ALA A 36 9.90 -7.26 7.06
N LEU A 37 10.44 -6.04 7.08
CA LEU A 37 11.05 -5.51 8.28
C LEU A 37 9.97 -5.29 9.34
N PRO A 38 10.18 -5.70 10.61
CA PRO A 38 9.26 -5.37 11.69
C PRO A 38 9.04 -3.85 11.76
N LEU A 39 7.79 -3.41 11.72
CA LEU A 39 7.45 -2.00 11.89
C LEU A 39 7.68 -1.59 13.35
N GLU A 40 8.85 -1.03 13.63
CA GLU A 40 9.13 -0.43 14.93
C GLU A 40 8.50 0.95 15.05
N SER A 41 7.77 1.16 16.15
CA SER A 41 7.01 2.37 16.41
C SER A 41 7.72 3.25 17.44
N ILE A 42 8.82 3.87 17.01
CA ILE A 42 9.70 4.68 17.86
C ILE A 42 9.06 6.06 18.13
N PRO A 43 8.91 6.52 19.38
CA PRO A 43 8.40 7.86 19.66
C PRO A 43 9.25 8.95 18.99
N GLY A 44 8.61 9.96 18.41
CA GLY A 44 9.29 11.06 17.73
C GLY A 44 9.74 10.75 16.30
N THR A 45 9.48 9.55 15.78
CA THR A 45 9.61 9.28 14.34
C THR A 45 8.30 9.57 13.62
N ALA A 46 8.43 10.05 12.39
CA ALA A 46 7.32 10.20 11.46
C ALA A 46 7.67 9.46 10.17
N GLN A 47 6.66 8.89 9.53
CA GLN A 47 6.75 8.39 8.16
C GLN A 47 6.04 9.39 7.26
N VAL A 48 6.66 9.73 6.13
CA VAL A 48 6.14 10.72 5.20
C VAL A 48 6.10 10.10 3.82
N ASP A 49 4.94 10.15 3.18
CA ASP A 49 4.75 9.63 1.84
C ASP A 49 3.73 10.46 1.07
N PHE A 50 3.74 10.29 -0.25
CA PHE A 50 2.68 10.77 -1.11
C PHE A 50 1.64 9.67 -1.33
N GLY A 51 0.38 10.07 -1.37
CA GLY A 51 -0.72 9.22 -1.86
C GLY A 51 -1.55 9.98 -2.88
N GLU A 52 -2.50 9.29 -3.50
CA GLU A 52 -3.50 9.88 -4.39
C GLU A 52 -4.90 9.56 -3.86
N ALA A 53 -5.79 10.54 -3.88
CA ALA A 53 -7.17 10.38 -3.45
C ALA A 53 -8.11 11.30 -4.26
N PRO A 54 -9.40 10.95 -4.35
CA PRO A 54 -10.39 11.86 -4.91
C PRO A 54 -10.69 13.02 -3.96
N PHE A 55 -10.70 14.23 -4.50
CA PHE A 55 -11.09 15.46 -3.83
C PHE A 55 -12.24 16.11 -4.58
N ILE A 56 -13.16 16.75 -3.85
CA ILE A 56 -14.20 17.57 -4.46
C ILE A 56 -13.66 18.99 -4.58
N TYR A 57 -13.46 19.45 -5.82
CA TYR A 57 -13.02 20.79 -6.14
C TYR A 57 -14.05 21.46 -7.05
N GLU A 58 -14.63 22.58 -6.61
CA GLU A 58 -15.69 23.30 -7.34
C GLU A 58 -16.91 22.45 -7.75
N GLY A 59 -17.14 21.32 -7.08
CA GLY A 59 -18.26 20.40 -7.36
C GLY A 59 -17.89 19.22 -8.26
N ASP A 60 -16.69 19.22 -8.82
CA ASP A 60 -16.14 18.10 -9.59
C ASP A 60 -15.23 17.25 -8.72
N GLU A 61 -15.26 15.93 -8.93
CA GLU A 61 -14.34 14.99 -8.30
C GLU A 61 -13.05 14.91 -9.14
N ILE A 62 -11.93 15.27 -8.52
CA ILE A 62 -10.61 15.24 -9.12
C ILE A 62 -9.67 14.40 -8.27
N GLU A 63 -8.92 13.48 -8.89
CA GLU A 63 -7.83 12.78 -8.22
C GLU A 63 -6.63 13.72 -8.11
N LEU A 64 -6.17 13.94 -6.88
CA LEU A 64 -4.99 14.76 -6.60
C LEU A 64 -4.03 14.02 -5.67
N PRO A 65 -2.72 14.31 -5.78
CA PRO A 65 -1.76 13.86 -4.81
C PRO A 65 -1.95 14.57 -3.47
N PHE A 66 -1.65 13.88 -2.39
CA PHE A 66 -1.57 14.44 -1.05
C PHE A 66 -0.31 13.96 -0.36
N LEU A 67 0.24 14.81 0.51
CA LEU A 67 1.33 14.42 1.41
C LEU A 67 0.72 13.96 2.73
N VAL A 68 1.08 12.78 3.21
CA VAL A 68 0.72 12.30 4.54
C VAL A 68 1.96 12.20 5.41
N VAL A 69 1.84 12.70 6.64
CA VAL A 69 2.84 12.58 7.71
C VAL A 69 2.20 11.76 8.82
N SER A 70 2.56 10.49 8.95
CA SER A 70 2.06 9.60 9.99
C SER A 70 3.04 9.48 11.15
N PHE A 71 2.51 9.34 12.36
CA PHE A 71 3.26 9.14 13.59
C PHE A 71 2.87 7.78 14.17
N PRO A 72 3.56 6.69 13.79
CA PRO A 72 3.17 5.33 14.16
C PRO A 72 3.03 5.12 15.67
N ASN A 73 3.79 5.86 16.48
CA ASN A 73 3.82 5.69 17.93
C ASN A 73 2.57 6.25 18.63
N SER A 74 2.08 7.39 18.16
CA SER A 74 0.88 8.04 18.69
C SER A 74 -0.39 7.67 17.92
N ASN A 75 -0.26 6.96 16.80
CA ASN A 75 -1.33 6.71 15.83
C ASN A 75 -1.95 8.01 15.27
N GLY A 76 -1.18 9.11 15.30
CA GLY A 76 -1.58 10.40 14.74
C GLY A 76 -1.14 10.54 13.29
N PHE A 77 -1.75 11.47 12.57
CA PHE A 77 -1.31 11.85 11.23
C PHE A 77 -1.69 13.29 10.90
N LEU A 78 -0.95 13.88 9.96
CA LEU A 78 -1.28 15.13 9.28
C LEU A 78 -1.33 14.83 7.79
N PHE A 79 -2.17 15.56 7.05
CA PHE A 79 -2.20 15.46 5.60
C PHE A 79 -2.41 16.83 4.96
N SER A 80 -1.88 16.99 3.75
CA SER A 80 -2.06 18.20 2.94
C SER A 80 -2.31 17.80 1.50
N GLY A 81 -3.39 18.31 0.90
CA GLY A 81 -3.63 18.17 -0.54
C GLY A 81 -2.64 19.01 -1.33
N LEU A 82 -2.11 18.46 -2.42
CA LEU A 82 -1.07 19.10 -3.22
C LEU A 82 -1.41 19.01 -4.71
N SER A 83 -0.81 19.87 -5.50
CA SER A 83 -1.00 19.84 -6.95
C SER A 83 -0.11 18.79 -7.63
N PHE A 84 1.04 18.44 -7.03
CA PHE A 84 2.04 17.52 -7.59
C PHE A 84 2.80 16.75 -6.49
N SER A 85 3.44 15.65 -6.87
CA SER A 85 4.33 14.83 -6.02
C SER A 85 5.81 15.13 -6.32
N ASP A 86 6.18 16.42 -6.31
CA ASP A 86 7.57 16.85 -6.52
C ASP A 86 8.24 17.31 -5.21
N ARG A 87 9.53 17.66 -5.31
CA ARG A 87 10.33 18.09 -4.17
C ARG A 87 9.85 19.42 -3.57
N GLU A 88 9.35 20.34 -4.37
CA GLU A 88 8.88 21.64 -3.87
C GLU A 88 7.60 21.45 -3.06
N CYS A 89 6.65 20.69 -3.60
CA CYS A 89 5.42 20.32 -2.91
C CYS A 89 5.71 19.53 -1.62
N PHE A 90 6.70 18.63 -1.62
CA PHE A 90 7.15 17.91 -0.43
C PHE A 90 7.63 18.87 0.67
N LEU A 91 8.56 19.78 0.34
CA LEU A 91 9.15 20.70 1.31
C LEU A 91 8.13 21.71 1.83
N GLU A 92 7.25 22.23 0.96
CA GLU A 92 6.22 23.18 1.37
C GLU A 92 5.13 22.50 2.21
N GLY A 93 4.72 21.29 1.84
CA GLY A 93 3.79 20.47 2.64
C GLY A 93 4.34 20.18 4.04
N LEU A 94 5.64 19.87 4.15
CA LEU A 94 6.29 19.65 5.44
C LEU A 94 6.36 20.92 6.30
N LYS A 95 6.64 22.09 5.71
CA LYS A 95 6.59 23.36 6.45
C LYS A 95 5.19 23.59 7.04
N GLY A 96 4.13 23.38 6.24
CA GLY A 96 2.76 23.52 6.71
C GLY A 96 2.40 22.57 7.87
N CYS A 97 3.04 21.40 7.96
CA CYS A 97 2.80 20.44 9.04
C CYS A 97 3.50 20.82 10.36
N PHE A 98 4.64 21.51 10.33
CA PHE A 98 5.50 21.69 11.51
C PHE A 98 5.83 23.14 11.88
N ILE A 99 5.66 24.09 10.97
CA ILE A 99 6.05 25.48 11.14
C ILE A 99 4.78 26.33 11.01
N THR A 100 4.16 26.63 12.16
CA THR A 100 3.15 27.68 12.31
C THR A 100 3.78 28.92 12.89
#